data_AF-A0A5J6QCU1-F1
#
_entry.id   AF-A0A5J6QCU1-F1
#
_cell.length_a   1.000
_cell.length_b   1.000
_cell.length_c   1.000
_cell.angle_alpha   90.00
_cell.angle_beta   90.00
_cell.angle_gamma   90.00
#
_symmetry.space_group_name_H-M   'P 1'
#
loop_
_entity.id
_entity.type
_entity.pdbx_description
1 polymer ?
#
loop_
_entity_poly.entity_id
_entity_poly.type
_entity_poly.pdbx_seq_one_letter_code
_entity_poly.pdbx_strand_id
1 'polypeptide(L)'
;MLAAVDAGGLPVRDAGATVQSTGAELEDDVRRHEFRLIAQALQAEQGRRERTAQRLGISPRTLRYKLAQMRELSEFSMLLEG
;
A
#
# COMPACT_ATOMS: atom_id res chain seq x y z
N MET A 1 -13.10 32.21 53.72
CA MET A 1 -13.01 30.72 53.77
C MET A 1 -14.07 30.23 52.80
N LEU A 2 -13.84 29.65 51.62
CA LEU A 2 -12.68 29.05 50.95
C LEU A 2 -12.87 29.31 49.44
N ALA A 3 -11.79 29.51 48.69
CA ALA A 3 -11.83 29.70 47.23
C ALA A 3 -12.19 28.38 46.51
N ALA A 4 -13.11 28.45 45.55
CA ALA A 4 -13.42 27.35 44.65
C ALA A 4 -12.33 27.28 43.57
N VAL A 5 -11.57 26.18 43.56
CA VAL A 5 -10.58 25.87 42.53
C VAL A 5 -11.33 25.41 41.28
N ASP A 6 -11.26 26.22 40.24
CA ASP A 6 -11.66 25.86 38.88
C ASP A 6 -10.64 24.83 38.35
N ALA A 7 -11.01 23.55 38.42
CA ALA A 7 -10.27 22.48 37.78
C ALA A 7 -10.58 22.53 36.27
N GLY A 8 -9.97 23.50 35.60
CA GLY A 8 -9.91 23.59 34.14
C GLY A 8 -9.18 22.37 33.58
N GLY A 9 -9.93 21.28 33.39
CA GLY A 9 -9.52 20.13 32.61
C GLY A 9 -9.28 20.60 31.17
N LEU A 10 -8.02 20.83 30.84
CA LEU A 10 -7.59 21.07 29.47
C LEU A 10 -8.09 19.92 28.60
N PRO A 11 -8.85 20.18 27.52
CA PRO A 11 -9.13 19.15 26.55
C PRO A 11 -7.80 18.76 25.92
N VAL A 12 -7.26 17.60 26.31
CA VAL A 12 -6.24 16.91 25.55
C VAL A 12 -6.83 16.66 24.17
N ARG A 13 -6.43 17.49 23.21
CA ARG A 13 -6.82 17.36 21.80
C ARG A 13 -6.09 16.11 21.32
N ASP A 14 -6.77 14.97 21.38
CA ASP A 14 -6.39 13.79 20.65
C ASP A 14 -6.50 14.16 19.17
N ALA A 15 -5.38 14.62 18.61
CA ALA A 15 -5.20 14.79 17.18
C ALA A 15 -4.99 13.40 16.53
N GLY A 16 -5.81 12.43 16.92
CA GLY A 16 -6.01 11.20 16.17
C GLY A 16 -6.78 11.56 14.92
N ALA A 17 -6.06 11.85 13.85
CA ALA A 17 -6.64 11.80 12.51
C ALA A 17 -7.28 10.41 12.36
N THR A 18 -8.61 10.35 12.45
CA THR A 18 -9.37 9.15 12.15
C THR A 18 -9.24 8.90 10.67
N VAL A 19 -8.19 8.16 10.29
CA VAL A 19 -8.08 7.59 8.95
C VAL A 19 -9.14 6.50 8.89
N GLN A 20 -10.36 6.88 8.51
CA GLN A 20 -11.41 5.94 8.14
C GLN A 20 -11.06 5.44 6.73
N SER A 21 -10.02 4.61 6.62
CA SER A 21 -9.69 3.94 5.37
C SER A 21 -10.85 3.02 5.02
N THR A 22 -11.47 3.26 3.87
CA THR A 22 -12.47 2.32 3.34
C THR A 22 -11.75 1.01 3.01
N GLY A 23 -12.42 -0.14 3.16
CA GLY A 23 -11.81 -1.44 2.85
C GLY A 23 -11.18 -1.53 1.46
N ALA A 24 -11.75 -0.80 0.47
CA ALA A 24 -11.20 -0.68 -0.87
C ALA A 24 -9.86 0.06 -0.94
N GLU A 25 -9.66 1.11 -0.15
CA GLU A 25 -8.40 1.88 -0.12
C GLU A 25 -7.27 1.04 0.48
N LEU A 26 -7.56 0.25 1.52
CA LEU A 26 -6.61 -0.68 2.11
C LEU A 26 -6.22 -1.79 1.12
N GLU A 27 -7.17 -2.32 0.36
CA GLU A 27 -6.89 -3.33 -0.66
C GLU A 27 -6.01 -2.77 -1.78
N ASP A 28 -6.28 -1.55 -2.22
CA ASP A 28 -5.46 -0.84 -3.20
C ASP A 28 -4.04 -0.58 -2.67
N ASP A 29 -3.88 -0.19 -1.42
CA ASP A 29 -2.56 0.01 -0.79
C ASP A 29 -1.76 -1.28 -0.70
N VAL A 30 -2.40 -2.39 -0.33
CA VAL A 30 -1.78 -3.72 -0.32
C VAL A 30 -1.34 -4.10 -1.73
N ARG A 31 -2.19 -3.92 -2.75
CA ARG A 31 -1.83 -4.19 -4.16
C ARG A 31 -0.66 -3.32 -4.62
N ARG A 32 -0.67 -2.02 -4.31
CA ARG A 32 0.44 -1.10 -4.63
C ARG A 32 1.74 -1.51 -3.94
N HIS A 33 1.68 -1.97 -2.69
CA HIS A 33 2.85 -2.47 -1.98
C HIS A 33 3.40 -3.74 -2.63
N GLU A 34 2.53 -4.70 -2.95
CA GLU A 34 2.90 -5.93 -3.64
C GLU A 34 3.60 -5.65 -4.97
N PHE A 35 3.07 -4.73 -5.79
CA PHE A 35 3.68 -4.35 -7.06
C PHE A 35 5.07 -3.71 -6.90
N ARG A 36 5.26 -2.90 -5.85
CA ARG A 36 6.58 -2.34 -5.53
C ARG A 36 7.59 -3.45 -5.21
N LEU A 37 7.19 -4.45 -4.43
CA LEU A 37 8.07 -5.58 -4.11
C LEU A 37 8.43 -6.40 -5.36
N ILE A 38 7.47 -6.64 -6.24
CA ILE A 38 7.70 -7.34 -7.52
C ILE A 38 8.67 -6.56 -8.41
N ALA A 39 8.48 -5.24 -8.53
CA ALA A 39 9.35 -4.38 -9.34
C ALA A 39 10.79 -4.36 -8.79
N GLN A 40 10.96 -4.22 -7.48
CA GLN A 40 12.28 -4.27 -6.84
C GLN A 40 12.96 -5.63 -7.03
N ALA A 41 12.23 -6.73 -6.88
CA ALA A 41 12.79 -8.07 -7.09
C ALA A 41 13.18 -8.30 -8.56
N LEU A 42 12.37 -7.83 -9.52
CA LEU A 42 12.73 -7.87 -10.94
C LEU A 42 14.01 -7.07 -11.23
N GLN A 43 14.17 -5.88 -10.65
CA GLN A 43 15.39 -5.10 -10.80
C GLN A 43 16.62 -5.83 -10.24
N ALA A 44 16.50 -6.39 -9.03
CA ALA A 44 17.58 -7.13 -8.39
C ALA A 44 18.00 -8.39 -9.18
N GLU A 45 17.04 -9.08 -9.79
CA GLU A 45 17.28 -10.28 -10.60
C GLU A 45 17.50 -9.99 -12.10
N GLN A 46 17.67 -8.72 -12.49
CA GLN A 46 17.89 -8.28 -13.88
C GLN A 46 16.78 -8.75 -14.85
N GLY A 47 15.54 -8.72 -14.39
CA GLY A 47 14.35 -9.14 -15.14
C GLY A 47 14.18 -10.65 -15.28
N ARG A 48 15.04 -11.47 -14.65
CA ARG A 48 14.92 -12.95 -14.67
C ARG A 48 13.72 -13.38 -13.83
N ARG A 49 12.59 -13.60 -14.50
CA ARG A 49 11.30 -13.93 -13.87
C ARG A 49 11.35 -15.18 -12.99
N GLU A 50 12.08 -16.22 -13.40
CA GLU A 50 12.22 -17.46 -12.63
C GLU A 50 12.89 -17.20 -11.27
N ARG A 51 14.00 -16.45 -11.27
CA ARG A 51 14.72 -16.08 -10.04
C ARG A 51 13.93 -15.09 -9.19
N THR A 52 13.21 -14.18 -9.83
CA THR A 52 12.31 -13.24 -9.14
C THR A 52 11.25 -13.99 -8.36
N ALA A 53 10.59 -14.99 -8.99
CA ALA A 53 9.57 -15.80 -8.35
C ALA A 53 10.13 -16.59 -7.16
N GLN A 54 11.29 -17.23 -7.33
CA GLN A 54 12.00 -17.91 -6.22
C GLN A 54 12.32 -16.95 -5.07
N ARG A 55 12.86 -15.76 -5.37
CA ARG A 55 13.21 -14.76 -4.36
C ARG A 55 12.01 -14.26 -3.56
N LEU A 56 10.86 -14.11 -4.23
CA LEU A 56 9.60 -13.69 -3.60
C LEU A 56 8.86 -14.84 -2.90
N GLY A 57 9.32 -16.09 -3.04
CA GLY A 57 8.64 -17.25 -2.46
C GLY A 57 7.29 -17.58 -3.12
N ILE A 58 7.11 -17.23 -4.40
CA ILE A 58 5.88 -17.48 -5.16
C ILE A 58 6.14 -18.37 -6.38
N SER A 59 5.08 -18.96 -6.94
CA SER A 59 5.23 -19.70 -8.20
C SER A 59 5.50 -18.74 -9.38
N PRO A 60 6.27 -19.16 -10.41
CA PRO A 60 6.45 -18.39 -11.64
C PRO A 60 5.13 -18.04 -12.33
N ARG A 61 4.13 -18.93 -12.20
CA ARG A 61 2.76 -18.70 -12.69
C ARG A 61 2.11 -17.53 -11.95
N THR A 62 2.17 -17.50 -10.63
CA THR A 62 1.67 -16.38 -9.79
C THR A 62 2.34 -15.08 -10.19
N LEU A 63 3.66 -15.08 -10.37
CA LEU A 63 4.40 -13.90 -10.83
C LEU A 63 3.88 -13.41 -12.19
N ARG A 64 3.69 -14.29 -13.16
CA ARG A 64 3.15 -13.92 -14.49
C ARG A 64 1.77 -13.26 -14.38
N TYR A 65 0.89 -13.78 -13.54
CA TYR A 65 -0.43 -13.18 -13.32
C TYR A 65 -0.34 -11.78 -12.73
N LYS A 66 0.50 -11.58 -11.72
CA LYS A 66 0.74 -10.26 -11.15
C LYS A 66 1.31 -9.28 -12.18
N LEU A 67 2.23 -9.72 -13.03
CA LEU A 67 2.79 -8.88 -14.10
C LEU A 67 1.76 -8.50 -15.17
N ALA A 68 0.82 -9.39 -15.48
CA ALA A 68 -0.29 -9.06 -16.37
C ALA A 68 -1.18 -7.99 -15.74
N GLN A 69 -1.58 -8.18 -14.47
CA GLN A 69 -2.38 -7.21 -13.72
C GLN A 69 -1.71 -5.83 -13.62
N MET A 70 -0.38 -5.80 -13.39
CA MET A 70 0.39 -4.56 -13.37
C MET A 70 0.35 -3.82 -14.73
N ARG A 71 0.42 -4.55 -15.84
CA ARG A 71 0.34 -3.96 -17.19
C ARG A 71 -1.04 -3.42 -17.48
N GLU A 72 -2.08 -4.22 -17.23
CA GLU A 72 -3.47 -3.81 -17.43
C GLU A 72 -3.76 -2.52 -16.65
N LEU A 73 -3.42 -2.47 -15.36
CA LEU A 73 -3.64 -1.27 -14.54
C LEU A 73 -2.84 -0.04 -15.02
N SER A 74 -1.62 -0.26 -15.52
CA SER A 74 -0.81 0.84 -16.08
C SER A 74 -1.40 1.37 -17.39
N GLU A 75 -1.89 0.46 -18.24
CA GLU A 75 -2.56 0.79 -19.51
C GLU A 75 -3.88 1.53 -19.26
N PHE A 76 -4.67 1.08 -18.27
CA PHE A 76 -5.88 1.78 -17.84
C PHE A 76 -5.60 3.18 -17.28
N SER A 77 -4.51 3.35 -16.51
CA SER A 77 -4.12 4.67 -15.98
C SER A 77 -3.72 5.64 -17.10
N MET A 78 -2.95 5.20 -18.10
CA MET A 78 -2.57 6.03 -19.24
C MET A 78 -3.76 6.44 -20.12
N LEU A 79 -4.79 5.59 -20.22
CA LEU A 79 -5.99 5.87 -21.01
C LEU A 79 -6.91 6.93 -20.38
N LEU A 80 -6.84 7.15 -19.07
CA LEU A 80 -7.68 8.12 -18.37
C LEU A 80 -6.99 9.48 -18.19
N GLU A 81 -5.68 9.56 -18.43
CA GLU A 81 -4.87 10.78 -18.28
C GLU A 81 -4.58 11.53 -19.60
N GLY A 82 -5.14 11.07 -20.73
CA GLY A 82 -5.00 11.69 -22.07
C GLY A 82 -6.31 12.23 -22.62
#